data_AF-A0AB32V4N0-F1
#
_entry.id   AF-A0AB32V4N0-F1
#
_cell.length_a   1.000
_cell.length_b   1.000
_cell.length_c   1.000
_cell.angle_alpha   90.00
_cell.angle_beta   90.00
_cell.angle_gamma   90.00
#
_symmetry.space_group_name_H-M   'P 1'
#
loop_
_entity.id
_entity.type
_entity.pdbx_description
1 polymer ?
#
loop_
_entity_poly.entity_id
_entity_poly.type
_entity_poly.pdbx_seq_one_letter_code
_entity_poly.pdbx_strand_id
1 'polypeptide(L)'
;MDAGNFLEAIPMGLALEWEREKTRLMKESLKHDEVAFLEKELERSMLIVKREEMLQEIKIEEKLVDDFMVFIGAVENNDVEIAQNFDEKAMMDAIISMLKGDGNSGWNGEGFGGIYGESYDLDVTIEGAERDGGEGSNAGGEGGCCDGDRLK
;
A
#
# COMPACT_ATOMS: atom_id res chain seq x y z
N MET A 1 -11.47 15.88 -72.13
CA MET A 1 -10.88 16.06 -70.78
C MET A 1 -9.39 16.13 -70.98
N ASP A 2 -8.76 17.21 -70.53
CA ASP A 2 -7.34 17.52 -70.75
C ASP A 2 -6.47 16.65 -69.82
N ALA A 3 -5.46 15.98 -70.39
CA ALA A 3 -4.56 15.09 -69.66
C ALA A 3 -3.71 15.86 -68.61
N GLY A 4 -3.58 17.19 -68.77
CA GLY A 4 -2.91 18.06 -67.81
C GLY A 4 -3.58 18.09 -66.42
N ASN A 5 -4.91 18.05 -66.35
CA ASN A 5 -5.64 18.12 -65.07
C ASN A 5 -5.52 16.85 -64.22
N PHE A 6 -5.29 15.68 -64.83
CA PHE A 6 -5.13 14.42 -64.10
C PHE A 6 -3.75 14.29 -63.46
N LEU A 7 -2.71 14.79 -64.15
CA LEU A 7 -1.33 14.76 -63.63
C LEU A 7 -1.12 15.66 -62.42
N GLU A 8 -1.89 16.74 -62.29
CA GLU A 8 -1.82 17.67 -61.15
C GLU A 8 -2.72 17.24 -59.98
N ALA A 9 -3.84 16.55 -60.26
CA ALA A 9 -4.77 16.07 -59.24
C ALA A 9 -4.23 14.90 -58.39
N ILE A 10 -3.40 14.02 -58.96
CA ILE A 10 -2.80 12.87 -58.26
C ILE A 10 -1.85 13.31 -57.12
N PRO A 11 -0.86 14.18 -57.33
CA PRO A 11 0.03 14.62 -56.26
C PRO A 11 -0.69 15.47 -55.19
N MET A 12 -1.70 16.26 -55.55
CA MET A 12 -2.53 16.96 -54.56
C MET A 12 -3.34 16.00 -53.70
N GLY A 13 -3.88 14.92 -54.28
CA GLY A 13 -4.60 13.87 -53.54
C GLY A 13 -3.70 13.16 -52.53
N LEU A 14 -2.49 12.76 -52.94
CA LEU A 14 -1.51 12.11 -52.06
C LEU A 14 -1.05 13.02 -50.92
N ALA A 15 -0.80 14.31 -51.19
CA ALA A 15 -0.43 15.28 -50.16
C ALA A 15 -1.55 15.47 -49.13
N LEU A 16 -2.81 15.50 -49.57
CA LEU A 16 -3.98 15.61 -48.69
C LEU A 16 -4.16 14.36 -47.82
N GLU A 17 -3.97 13.16 -48.38
CA GLU A 17 -4.02 11.90 -47.63
C GLU A 17 -2.91 11.83 -46.57
N TRP A 18 -1.70 12.25 -46.92
CA TRP A 18 -0.58 12.33 -45.97
C TRP A 18 -0.88 13.27 -44.79
N GLU A 19 -1.43 14.46 -45.04
CA GLU A 19 -1.80 15.40 -43.97
C GLU A 19 -2.95 14.88 -43.10
N ARG A 20 -3.93 14.18 -43.70
CA ARG A 20 -4.98 13.51 -42.94
C ARG A 20 -4.42 12.41 -42.05
N GLU A 21 -3.51 11.59 -42.56
CA GLU A 21 -2.92 10.49 -41.82
C GLU A 21 -2.03 11.01 -40.67
N LYS A 22 -1.22 12.04 -40.92
CA LYS A 22 -0.45 12.72 -39.86
C LYS A 22 -1.35 13.27 -38.76
N THR A 23 -2.46 13.90 -39.13
CA THR A 23 -3.45 14.39 -38.16
C THR A 23 -4.11 13.25 -37.39
N ARG A 24 -4.40 12.13 -38.05
CA ARG A 24 -4.98 10.93 -37.43
C ARG A 24 -4.02 10.38 -36.37
N LEU A 25 -2.76 10.18 -36.73
CA LEU A 25 -1.71 9.67 -35.84
C LEU A 25 -1.50 10.61 -34.64
N MET A 26 -1.48 11.92 -34.86
CA MET A 26 -1.32 12.90 -33.78
C MET A 26 -2.51 12.89 -32.80
N LYS A 27 -3.73 12.70 -33.29
CA LYS A 27 -4.92 12.55 -32.44
C LYS A 27 -4.91 11.24 -31.66
N GLU A 28 -4.44 10.17 -32.30
CA GLU A 28 -4.33 8.85 -31.67
C GLU A 28 -3.27 8.87 -30.55
N SER A 29 -2.10 9.46 -30.80
CA SER A 29 -1.08 9.62 -29.75
C SER A 29 -1.56 10.48 -28.59
N LEU A 30 -2.27 11.59 -28.88
CA LEU A 30 -2.81 12.46 -27.83
C LEU A 30 -3.79 11.72 -26.92
N LYS A 31 -4.64 10.86 -27.48
CA LYS A 31 -5.58 10.05 -26.68
C LYS A 31 -4.84 9.07 -25.77
N HIS A 32 -3.77 8.46 -26.27
CA HIS A 32 -2.97 7.55 -25.46
C HIS A 32 -2.30 8.30 -24.29
N ASP A 33 -1.75 9.49 -24.56
CA ASP A 33 -1.12 10.32 -23.53
C ASP A 33 -2.15 10.81 -22.49
N GLU A 34 -3.37 11.15 -22.91
CA GLU A 34 -4.47 11.54 -22.01
C GLU A 34 -4.86 10.40 -21.08
N VAL A 35 -4.99 9.17 -21.60
CA VAL A 35 -5.28 7.99 -20.77
C VAL A 35 -4.16 7.73 -19.77
N ALA A 36 -2.90 7.72 -20.22
CA ALA A 36 -1.75 7.50 -19.35
C ALA A 36 -1.61 8.59 -18.27
N PHE A 37 -2.01 9.83 -18.59
CA PHE A 37 -2.04 10.92 -17.62
C PHE A 37 -3.10 10.70 -16.54
N LEU A 38 -4.33 10.33 -16.94
CA LEU A 38 -5.43 10.05 -16.01
C LEU A 38 -5.13 8.86 -15.09
N GLU A 39 -4.50 7.81 -15.61
CA GLU A 39 -4.05 6.66 -14.80
C GLU A 39 -3.05 7.09 -13.71
N LYS A 40 -2.08 7.94 -14.07
CA LYS A 40 -1.12 8.50 -13.11
C LYS A 40 -1.76 9.43 -12.09
N GLU A 41 -2.78 10.20 -12.49
CA GLU A 41 -3.52 11.06 -11.57
C GLU A 41 -4.32 10.24 -10.55
N LEU A 42 -4.93 9.14 -11.00
CA LEU A 42 -5.61 8.20 -10.11
C LEU A 42 -4.64 7.54 -9.13
N GLU A 43 -3.52 7.02 -9.62
CA GLU A 43 -2.47 6.43 -8.79
C GLU A 43 -1.96 7.42 -7.73
N ARG A 44 -1.68 8.66 -8.15
CA ARG A 44 -1.25 9.73 -7.24
C ARG A 44 -2.31 10.02 -6.18
N SER A 45 -3.58 10.01 -6.55
CA SER A 45 -4.69 10.26 -5.62
C SER A 45 -4.79 9.16 -4.57
N MET A 46 -4.68 7.89 -4.97
CA MET A 46 -4.64 6.75 -4.05
C MET A 46 -3.44 6.82 -3.10
N LEU A 47 -2.26 7.21 -3.61
CA LEU A 47 -1.06 7.35 -2.79
C LEU A 47 -1.16 8.48 -1.77
N ILE A 48 -1.87 9.57 -2.08
CA ILE A 48 -2.12 10.65 -1.12
C ILE A 48 -2.99 10.13 0.03
N VAL A 49 -4.09 9.43 -0.27
CA VAL A 49 -4.96 8.85 0.75
C VAL A 49 -4.18 7.88 1.64
N LYS A 50 -3.44 6.94 1.04
CA LYS A 50 -2.62 5.98 1.80
C LYS A 50 -1.58 6.67 2.68
N ARG A 51 -0.98 7.78 2.21
CA ARG A 51 -0.05 8.58 3.02
C ARG A 51 -0.75 9.20 4.21
N GLU A 52 -1.93 9.77 4.02
CA GLU A 52 -2.70 10.39 5.11
C GLU A 52 -3.13 9.37 6.16
N GLU A 53 -3.53 8.17 5.74
CA GLU A 53 -3.82 7.04 6.63
C GLU A 53 -2.59 6.67 7.48
N MET A 54 -1.42 6.45 6.84
CA MET A 54 -0.18 6.15 7.57
C MET A 54 0.22 7.26 8.54
N LEU A 55 0.03 8.53 8.18
CA LEU A 55 0.32 9.65 9.09
C LEU A 55 -0.61 9.68 10.30
N GLN A 56 -1.87 9.24 10.15
CA GLN A 56 -2.77 9.11 11.28
C GLN A 56 -2.37 7.96 12.20
N GLU A 57 -1.95 6.83 11.64
CA GLU A 57 -1.41 5.70 12.40
C GLU A 57 -0.19 6.14 13.23
N ILE A 58 0.83 6.71 12.58
CA ILE A 58 2.03 7.22 13.27
C ILE A 58 1.66 8.19 14.40
N LYS A 59 0.70 9.08 14.18
CA LYS A 59 0.25 10.04 15.20
C LYS A 59 -0.42 9.36 16.39
N ILE A 60 -1.14 8.26 16.17
CA ILE A 60 -1.74 7.47 17.25
C ILE A 60 -0.63 6.77 18.05
N GLU A 61 0.37 6.22 17.37
CA GLU A 61 1.53 5.57 18.02
C GLU A 61 2.36 6.55 18.85
N GLU A 62 2.67 7.72 18.30
CA GLU A 62 3.40 8.79 19.01
C GLU A 62 2.65 9.19 20.29
N LYS A 63 1.33 9.38 20.20
CA LYS A 63 0.51 9.72 21.35
C LYS A 63 0.53 8.60 22.41
N LEU A 64 0.48 7.34 21.99
CA LEU A 64 0.54 6.20 22.91
C LEU A 64 1.85 6.19 23.71
N VAL A 65 2.97 6.47 23.04
CA VAL A 65 4.29 6.57 23.68
C VAL A 65 4.34 7.77 24.63
N ASP A 66 3.84 8.94 24.21
CA ASP A 66 3.79 10.14 25.05
C ASP A 66 2.97 9.89 26.33
N ASP A 67 1.77 9.32 26.21
CA ASP A 67 0.89 9.00 27.33
C ASP A 67 1.57 8.00 28.30
N PHE A 68 2.32 7.02 27.77
CA PHE A 68 3.08 6.07 28.59
C PHE A 68 4.25 6.75 29.32
N MET A 69 5.00 7.62 28.65
CA MET A 69 6.12 8.34 29.27
C MET A 69 5.65 9.27 30.40
N VAL A 70 4.49 9.91 30.25
CA VAL A 70 3.86 10.71 31.31
C VAL A 70 3.53 9.83 32.52
N PHE A 71 2.96 8.64 32.30
CA PHE A 71 2.66 7.69 33.37
C PHE A 71 3.93 7.24 34.11
N ILE A 72 4.98 6.84 33.39
CA ILE A 72 6.25 6.42 34.01
C ILE A 72 6.84 7.56 34.85
N GLY A 73 6.84 8.79 34.31
CA GLY A 73 7.27 9.97 35.06
C GLY A 73 6.45 10.22 36.33
N ALA A 74 5.14 10.01 36.29
CA ALA A 74 4.28 10.13 37.48
C ALA A 74 4.62 9.07 38.55
N VAL A 75 4.82 7.82 38.14
CA VAL A 75 5.22 6.72 39.03
C VAL A 75 6.57 7.02 39.68
N GLU A 76 7.56 7.43 38.90
CA GLU A 76 8.90 7.78 39.41
C GLU A 76 8.87 8.92 40.42
N ASN A 77 7.99 9.91 40.21
CA ASN A 77 7.85 11.06 41.09
C ASN A 77 6.87 10.86 42.25
N ASN A 78 6.28 9.66 42.42
CA ASN A 78 5.20 9.38 43.37
C ASN A 78 4.00 10.32 43.23
N ASP A 79 3.72 10.79 42.01
CA ASP A 79 2.53 11.58 41.70
C ASP A 79 1.32 10.65 41.56
N VAL A 80 0.67 10.41 42.70
CA VAL A 80 -0.46 9.47 42.81
C VAL A 80 -1.67 9.95 42.00
N GLU A 81 -1.88 11.26 41.84
CA GLU A 81 -3.02 11.81 41.09
C GLU A 81 -2.90 11.49 39.60
N ILE A 82 -1.71 11.69 39.02
CA ILE A 82 -1.48 11.39 37.60
C ILE A 82 -1.39 9.89 37.36
N ALA A 83 -0.70 9.14 38.22
CA ALA A 83 -0.52 7.70 38.05
C ALA A 83 -1.84 6.91 38.15
N GLN A 84 -2.78 7.32 39.02
CA GLN A 84 -4.08 6.65 39.15
C GLN A 84 -5.07 6.98 38.02
N ASN A 85 -4.87 8.11 37.33
CA ASN A 85 -5.70 8.50 36.18
C ASN A 85 -5.28 7.80 34.88
N PHE A 86 -4.24 6.98 34.91
CA PHE A 86 -3.79 6.21 33.76
C PHE A 86 -4.77 5.09 33.41
N ASP A 87 -5.23 5.07 32.17
CA ASP A 87 -6.15 4.05 31.66
C ASP A 87 -5.37 2.88 31.03
N GLU A 88 -4.94 1.94 31.87
CA GLU A 88 -4.23 0.72 31.46
C GLU A 88 -5.02 -0.09 30.42
N LYS A 89 -6.36 -0.13 30.56
CA LYS A 89 -7.21 -0.88 29.64
C LYS A 89 -7.20 -0.25 28.26
N ALA A 90 -7.38 1.07 28.18
CA ALA A 90 -7.31 1.78 26.90
C ALA A 90 -5.93 1.63 26.24
N MET A 91 -4.85 1.60 27.03
CA MET A 91 -3.50 1.35 26.50
C MET A 91 -3.37 -0.07 25.94
N MET A 92 -3.78 -1.10 26.68
CA MET A 92 -3.73 -2.47 26.18
C MET A 92 -4.61 -2.66 24.94
N ASP A 93 -5.81 -2.08 24.91
CA ASP A 93 -6.67 -2.11 23.74
C ASP A 93 -6.01 -1.44 22.52
N ALA A 94 -5.30 -0.33 22.72
CA ALA A 94 -4.54 0.35 21.66
C ALA A 94 -3.37 -0.51 21.13
N ILE A 95 -2.58 -1.11 22.02
CA ILE A 95 -1.48 -2.03 21.65
C ILE A 95 -2.03 -3.24 20.88
N ILE A 96 -3.11 -3.85 21.36
CA ILE A 96 -3.76 -4.97 20.68
C ILE A 96 -4.28 -4.54 19.31
N SER A 97 -4.83 -3.33 19.18
CA SER A 97 -5.28 -2.78 17.90
C SER A 97 -4.11 -2.59 16.93
N MET A 98 -2.95 -2.13 17.40
CA MET A 98 -1.74 -1.99 16.58
C MET A 98 -1.20 -3.36 16.13
N LEU A 99 -1.18 -4.35 17.03
CA LEU A 99 -0.73 -5.72 16.72
C LEU A 99 -1.68 -6.46 15.77
N LYS A 100 -2.99 -6.15 15.83
CA LYS A 100 -4.02 -6.70 14.94
C LYS A 100 -4.16 -5.93 13.63
N GLY A 101 -3.49 -4.78 13.50
CA GLY A 101 -3.45 -4.04 12.24
C GLY A 101 -2.99 -4.99 11.14
N ASP A 102 -3.83 -5.15 10.12
CA ASP A 102 -3.56 -6.05 9.00
C ASP A 102 -2.11 -5.87 8.55
N GLY A 103 -1.36 -6.98 8.41
CA GLY A 103 -0.02 -7.03 7.81
C GLY A 103 0.01 -6.64 6.32
N ASN A 104 -0.88 -5.73 5.93
CA ASN A 104 -1.14 -5.23 4.60
C ASN A 104 -0.91 -3.70 4.50
N SER A 105 -0.25 -3.08 5.49
CA SER A 105 0.44 -1.83 5.22
C SER A 105 1.56 -2.15 4.24
N GLY A 106 1.24 -2.07 2.93
CA GLY A 106 2.14 -2.40 1.84
C GLY A 106 3.36 -1.48 1.81
N TRP A 107 4.29 -1.74 2.71
CA TRP A 107 5.63 -1.19 2.86
C TRP A 107 6.59 -2.13 2.14
N ASN A 108 6.49 -2.14 0.82
CA ASN A 108 7.62 -2.53 -0.01
C ASN A 108 8.51 -1.29 -0.15
N GLY A 109 9.28 -1.02 0.90
CA GLY A 109 10.12 0.16 0.99
C GLY A 109 11.02 0.06 2.22
N GLU A 110 12.20 -0.48 1.99
CA GLU A 110 13.39 -0.44 2.84
C GLU A 110 13.38 0.67 3.92
N GLY A 111 13.29 0.27 5.19
CA GLY A 111 13.43 1.14 6.38
C GLY A 111 12.16 1.14 7.22
N PHE A 112 12.03 0.41 8.32
CA PHE A 112 12.95 0.20 9.45
C PHE A 112 13.12 -1.29 9.81
N GLY A 113 13.01 -2.21 8.84
CA GLY A 113 13.14 -3.67 9.03
C GLY A 113 14.56 -4.18 9.30
N GLY A 114 15.41 -3.39 9.96
CA GLY A 114 16.81 -3.74 10.24
C GLY A 114 17.18 -3.87 11.72
N ILE A 115 16.24 -3.69 12.66
CA ILE A 115 16.58 -3.70 14.10
C ILE A 115 15.91 -4.82 14.91
N TYR A 116 14.82 -5.42 14.45
CA TYR A 116 14.26 -6.62 15.10
C TYR A 116 13.99 -7.70 14.06
N GLY A 117 15.08 -8.23 13.49
CA GLY A 117 15.08 -9.49 12.78
C GLY A 117 15.02 -10.66 13.76
N GLU A 118 13.94 -10.77 14.52
CA GLU A 118 13.60 -11.99 15.24
C GLU A 118 12.11 -12.21 15.02
N SER A 119 11.80 -13.28 14.30
CA SER A 119 10.47 -13.85 14.25
C SER A 119 10.08 -14.25 15.67
N TYR A 120 9.37 -13.38 16.36
CA TYR A 120 8.62 -13.82 17.53
C TYR A 120 7.35 -14.47 16.98
N ASP A 121 7.39 -15.80 16.81
CA ASP A 121 6.21 -16.63 17.07
C ASP A 121 5.88 -16.39 18.54
N LEU A 122 5.24 -15.26 18.84
CA LEU A 122 4.88 -14.87 20.18
C LEU A 122 3.62 -15.64 20.54
N ASP A 123 3.81 -16.90 20.95
CA ASP A 123 2.80 -17.66 21.66
C ASP A 123 2.62 -17.02 23.05
N VAL A 124 1.93 -15.87 23.10
CA VAL A 124 1.42 -15.32 24.37
C VAL A 124 0.23 -16.18 24.75
N THR A 125 0.51 -17.23 25.53
CA THR A 125 -0.53 -17.85 26.34
C THR A 125 -0.93 -16.83 27.40
N ILE A 126 -2.04 -16.11 27.17
CA ILE A 126 -2.69 -15.32 28.23
C ILE A 126 -3.28 -16.36 29.20
N GLU A 127 -2.52 -16.75 30.23
CA GLU A 127 -3.02 -17.53 31.36
C GLU A 127 -4.09 -16.72 32.09
N GLY A 128 -5.34 -16.85 31.66
CA GLY A 128 -6.43 -16.06 32.23
C GLY A 128 -7.76 -16.11 31.49
N ALA A 129 -8.10 -17.22 30.84
CA ALA A 129 -9.49 -17.48 30.49
C ALA A 129 -9.69 -18.98 30.29
N GLU A 130 -10.27 -19.64 31.30
CA GLU A 130 -10.82 -20.99 31.17
C GLU A 130 -11.76 -21.04 29.96
N ARG A 131 -11.35 -21.73 28.88
CA ARG A 131 -12.26 -22.21 27.84
C ARG A 131 -11.88 -23.63 27.45
N ASP A 132 -12.72 -24.51 27.94
CA ASP A 132 -12.80 -25.94 27.68
C ASP A 132 -13.06 -26.21 26.18
N GLY A 133 -12.29 -27.15 25.59
CA GLY A 133 -12.65 -27.93 24.42
C GLY A 133 -12.36 -27.37 23.01
N GLY A 134 -11.61 -28.14 22.21
CA GLY A 134 -11.80 -28.17 20.75
C GLY A 134 -10.56 -28.43 19.89
N GLU A 135 -10.54 -29.56 19.20
CA GLU A 135 -9.51 -30.10 18.30
C GLU A 135 -9.36 -29.36 16.95
N GLY A 136 -8.17 -29.51 16.33
CA GLY A 136 -7.95 -29.51 14.87
C GLY A 136 -7.53 -28.17 14.25
N SER A 137 -6.67 -28.08 13.22
CA SER A 137 -6.20 -29.09 12.25
C SER A 137 -4.90 -28.62 11.57
N ASN A 138 -4.11 -29.58 11.11
CA ASN A 138 -2.89 -29.40 10.32
C ASN A 138 -3.19 -29.00 8.85
N ALA A 139 -2.38 -28.11 8.28
CA ALA A 139 -1.96 -28.09 6.87
C ALA A 139 -0.86 -27.02 6.77
N GLY A 140 0.40 -27.27 6.41
CA GLY A 140 0.96 -28.22 5.46
C GLY A 140 1.95 -27.42 4.63
N GLY A 141 3.20 -27.36 5.08
CA GLY A 141 4.29 -26.67 4.40
C GLY A 141 4.96 -27.52 3.31
N GLU A 142 5.96 -26.88 2.68
CA GLU A 142 6.85 -27.33 1.58
C GLU A 142 6.26 -27.07 0.17
N GLY A 143 6.79 -26.17 -0.67
CA GLY A 143 8.16 -25.69 -0.82
C GLY A 143 8.85 -26.48 -1.93
N GLY A 144 9.28 -25.81 -3.00
CA GLY A 144 10.29 -26.36 -3.93
C GLY A 144 10.00 -26.22 -5.42
N CYS A 145 10.68 -25.25 -6.02
CA CYS A 145 10.81 -24.99 -7.45
C CYS A 145 11.49 -26.12 -8.23
N CYS A 146 11.22 -26.21 -9.54
CA CYS A 146 12.19 -26.00 -10.64
C CYS A 146 11.83 -26.78 -11.92
N ASP A 147 11.90 -26.03 -13.03
CA ASP A 147 12.40 -26.38 -14.36
C ASP A 147 11.76 -27.46 -15.24
N GLY A 148 11.43 -27.01 -16.46
CA GLY A 148 11.93 -27.68 -17.67
C GLY A 148 10.88 -28.36 -18.55
N ASP A 149 10.59 -27.72 -19.68
CA ASP A 149 10.30 -28.27 -21.02
C ASP A 149 9.72 -29.70 -21.13
N ARG A 150 8.64 -29.86 -21.90
CA ARG A 150 8.73 -30.31 -23.31
C ARG A 150 7.35 -30.47 -23.97
N LEU A 151 7.26 -29.85 -25.14
CA LEU A 151 6.30 -30.10 -26.22
C LEU A 151 5.87 -31.57 -26.37
N LYS A 152 4.57 -31.79 -26.52
CA LYS A 152 3.95 -32.44 -27.70
C LYS A 152 2.45 -32.22 -27.72
#